data_AF-A0A971CWU3-F1
#
_entry.id   AF-A0A971CWU3-F1
#
_cell.length_a   1.000
_cell.length_b   1.000
_cell.length_c   1.000
_cell.angle_alpha   90.00
_cell.angle_beta   90.00
_cell.angle_gamma   90.00
#
_symmetry.space_group_name_H-M   'P 1'
#
loop_
_entity.id
_entity.type
_entity.pdbx_description
1 polymer ?
#
loop_
_entity_poly.entity_id
_entity_poly.type
_entity_poly.pdbx_seq_one_letter_code
_entity_poly.pdbx_strand_id
1 'polypeptide(L)'
;ELFDDDVFAAAKFTTLSKEGLLAGIELISTMHRPYGIMQREVAAATKTGVPVFKWCLWETIEKCTDRNCSQCPLWSDCRGRAKNAAGYLRIDDAIAQMRRSSRSGWEAEMLCIRPSLENVVFGEFDPTIHVKPVDYDPNLPLYRTLDFGFVNPFVCLWIQVDGNGAVRVIDEYLRSRATIDFHAGEIKSRTPCPEERVAATFCDPAGAAAGDITGTSVVRELRSLGITTRYRRSGIVEGIELIRRAIRSGDGRSSLLISPRCCRLIEAMQCYHYPDDGPAASGELPLKDGVHDHPIDALRYFFIGHQHPPKTTTRRY
;
A
#
# COMPACT_ATOMS: atom_id res chain seq x y z
N GLU A 1 15.12 15.23 1.97
CA GLU A 1 15.21 15.23 0.49
C GLU A 1 15.43 13.80 -0.01
N LEU A 2 14.52 13.32 -0.86
CA LEU A 2 14.71 12.08 -1.61
C LEU A 2 15.68 12.33 -2.77
N PHE A 3 16.42 11.31 -3.18
CA PHE A 3 17.29 11.40 -4.36
C PHE A 3 16.45 11.68 -5.61
N ASP A 4 16.95 12.54 -6.50
CA ASP A 4 16.22 12.99 -7.70
C ASP A 4 16.12 11.86 -8.75
N ASP A 5 14.92 11.64 -9.28
CA ASP A 5 14.62 10.56 -10.22
C ASP A 5 15.34 10.73 -11.57
N ASP A 6 15.47 11.97 -12.06
CA ASP A 6 16.15 12.27 -13.33
C ASP A 6 17.66 12.11 -13.19
N VAL A 7 18.22 12.54 -12.05
CA VAL A 7 19.64 12.32 -11.73
C VAL A 7 19.93 10.83 -11.62
N PHE A 8 19.05 10.08 -10.97
CA PHE A 8 19.21 8.63 -10.83
C PHE A 8 19.12 7.91 -12.17
N ALA A 9 18.17 8.30 -13.03
CA ALA A 9 18.05 7.78 -14.38
C ALA A 9 19.30 8.08 -15.21
N ALA A 10 19.81 9.31 -15.15
CA ALA A 10 21.03 9.70 -15.85
C ALA A 10 22.26 8.92 -15.35
N ALA A 11 22.39 8.72 -14.03
CA ALA A 11 23.50 8.02 -13.42
C ALA A 11 23.66 6.58 -13.96
N LYS A 12 22.56 5.92 -14.33
CA LYS A 12 22.57 4.56 -14.92
C LYS A 12 23.36 4.46 -16.24
N PHE A 13 23.61 5.58 -16.91
CA PHE A 13 24.34 5.63 -18.19
C PHE A 13 25.80 6.09 -18.07
N THR A 14 26.28 6.34 -16.85
CA THR A 14 27.61 6.94 -16.61
C THR A 14 28.74 5.92 -16.46
N THR A 15 28.43 4.68 -16.07
CA THR A 15 29.43 3.66 -15.76
C THR A 15 29.85 2.88 -17.01
N LEU A 16 31.16 2.80 -17.28
CA LEU A 16 31.72 2.11 -18.45
C LEU A 16 32.77 1.08 -18.01
N SER A 17 32.69 -0.13 -18.57
CA SER A 17 33.70 -1.17 -18.35
C SER A 17 34.98 -0.81 -19.09
N LYS A 18 36.14 -1.18 -18.55
CA LYS A 18 37.44 -0.98 -19.20
C LYS A 18 38.41 -2.09 -18.82
N GLU A 19 39.12 -2.65 -19.80
CA GLU A 19 40.30 -3.52 -19.60
C GLU A 19 40.16 -4.56 -18.47
N GLY A 20 39.23 -5.51 -18.63
CA GLY A 20 39.03 -6.57 -17.64
C GLY A 20 38.31 -6.13 -16.36
N LEU A 21 38.02 -4.84 -16.20
CA LEU A 21 37.18 -4.30 -15.12
C LEU A 21 35.76 -4.12 -15.61
N LEU A 22 34.82 -4.78 -14.92
CA LEU A 22 33.39 -4.63 -15.17
C LEU A 22 32.87 -3.39 -14.43
N ALA A 23 32.11 -2.55 -15.14
CA ALA A 23 31.36 -1.47 -14.53
C ALA A 23 30.24 -2.04 -13.65
N GLY A 24 29.96 -1.35 -12.54
CA GLY A 24 28.87 -1.65 -11.64
C GLY A 24 28.30 -0.39 -11.02
N ILE A 25 27.05 -0.46 -10.57
CA ILE A 25 26.38 0.58 -9.80
C ILE A 25 25.98 -0.05 -8.47
N GLU A 26 26.39 0.58 -7.38
CA GLU A 26 25.99 0.20 -6.03
C GLU A 26 25.01 1.23 -5.49
N LEU A 27 23.89 0.74 -4.94
CA LEU A 27 22.86 1.57 -4.33
C LEU A 27 22.87 1.33 -2.82
N ILE A 28 23.18 2.37 -2.06
CA ILE A 28 23.28 2.30 -0.60
C ILE A 28 22.28 3.28 0.00
N SER A 29 21.42 2.78 0.87
CA SER A 29 20.38 3.58 1.52
C SER A 29 19.96 2.90 2.82
N THR A 30 19.50 3.69 3.78
CA THR A 30 18.75 3.18 4.95
C THR A 30 17.35 2.68 4.57
N MET A 31 16.90 2.94 3.34
CA MET A 31 15.53 2.66 2.88
C MET A 31 14.49 3.16 3.89
N HIS A 32 14.74 4.37 4.42
CA HIS A 32 13.97 4.94 5.52
C HIS A 32 12.48 5.10 5.19
N ARG A 33 12.12 5.26 3.90
CA ARG A 33 10.74 5.42 3.44
C ARG A 33 10.25 4.18 2.69
N PRO A 34 8.98 3.78 2.84
CA PRO A 34 8.38 2.65 2.12
C PRO A 34 7.98 3.01 0.68
N TYR A 35 8.44 4.16 0.17
CA TYR A 35 8.19 4.67 -1.17
C TYR A 35 9.46 5.33 -1.72
N GLY A 36 9.46 5.65 -3.01
CA GLY A 36 10.59 6.28 -3.70
C GLY A 36 11.59 5.28 -4.32
N ILE A 37 12.72 5.79 -4.80
CA ILE A 37 13.69 5.04 -5.63
C ILE A 37 14.12 3.73 -4.97
N MET A 38 14.59 3.78 -3.73
CA MET A 38 15.18 2.61 -3.09
C MET A 38 14.15 1.49 -2.92
N GLN A 39 12.91 1.81 -2.54
CA GLN A 39 11.86 0.80 -2.43
C GLN A 39 11.59 0.13 -3.79
N ARG A 40 11.53 0.90 -4.89
CA ARG A 40 11.31 0.37 -6.24
C ARG A 40 12.45 -0.54 -6.68
N GLU A 41 13.69 -0.12 -6.45
CA GLU A 41 14.89 -0.89 -6.84
C GLU A 41 15.01 -2.19 -6.01
N VAL A 42 14.72 -2.15 -4.70
CA VAL A 42 14.69 -3.37 -3.87
C VAL A 42 13.57 -4.33 -4.29
N ALA A 43 12.38 -3.81 -4.59
CA ALA A 43 11.25 -4.62 -5.07
C ALA A 43 11.55 -5.26 -6.44
N ALA A 44 12.26 -4.54 -7.31
CA ALA A 44 12.69 -5.04 -8.62
C ALA A 44 13.84 -6.04 -8.55
N ALA A 45 14.71 -5.94 -7.54
CA ALA A 45 15.95 -6.72 -7.42
C ALA A 45 15.76 -8.24 -7.54
N THR A 46 14.67 -8.77 -6.97
CA THR A 46 14.35 -10.21 -7.07
C THR A 46 14.10 -10.65 -8.52
N LYS A 47 13.48 -9.79 -9.33
CA LYS A 47 13.19 -10.07 -10.75
C LYS A 47 14.39 -9.84 -11.65
N THR A 48 15.24 -8.87 -11.31
CA THR A 48 16.42 -8.50 -12.09
C THR A 48 17.68 -9.30 -11.70
N GLY A 49 17.60 -10.11 -10.64
CA GLY A 49 18.74 -10.88 -10.14
C GLY A 49 19.81 -10.02 -9.45
N VAL A 50 19.48 -8.78 -9.09
CA VAL A 50 20.39 -7.88 -8.37
C VAL A 50 20.50 -8.37 -6.93
N PRO A 51 21.71 -8.64 -6.41
CA PRO A 51 21.88 -9.03 -5.02
C PRO A 51 21.46 -7.88 -4.08
N VAL A 52 20.64 -8.19 -3.09
CA VAL A 52 20.25 -7.25 -2.03
C VAL A 52 20.92 -7.66 -0.73
N PHE A 53 21.78 -6.78 -0.22
CA PHE A 53 22.40 -6.94 1.08
C PHE A 53 21.68 -6.07 2.10
N LYS A 54 21.22 -6.67 3.19
CA LYS A 54 20.64 -5.95 4.33
C LYS A 54 21.70 -5.83 5.42
N TRP A 55 21.96 -4.61 5.84
CA TRP A 55 22.91 -4.28 6.91
C TRP A 55 22.15 -3.50 7.99
N CYS A 56 22.30 -3.92 9.25
CA CYS A 56 21.72 -3.27 10.41
C CYS A 56 22.70 -3.24 11.60
N LEU A 57 22.21 -2.86 12.78
CA LEU A 57 22.94 -2.85 14.05
C LEU A 57 23.81 -4.09 14.27
N TRP A 58 23.33 -5.28 13.92
CA TRP A 58 23.99 -6.52 14.31
C TRP A 58 25.34 -6.77 13.63
N GLU A 59 25.56 -6.15 12.47
CA GLU A 59 26.82 -6.23 11.75
C GLU A 59 27.85 -5.21 12.30
N THR A 60 27.41 -4.19 13.04
CA THR A 60 28.27 -3.15 13.63
C THR A 60 28.38 -3.21 15.16
N ILE A 61 27.60 -4.06 15.83
CA ILE A 61 27.60 -4.19 17.29
C ILE A 61 28.87 -4.87 17.82
N GLU A 62 29.34 -4.46 18.99
CA GLU A 62 30.46 -5.09 19.69
C GLU A 62 30.14 -6.53 20.09
N LYS A 63 31.20 -7.31 20.31
CA LYS A 63 31.07 -8.70 20.78
C LYS A 63 30.50 -8.74 22.19
N CYS A 64 29.42 -9.50 22.37
CA CYS A 64 28.85 -9.76 23.68
C CYS A 64 29.61 -10.89 24.38
N THR A 65 30.43 -10.55 25.38
CA THR A 65 31.19 -11.51 26.20
C THR A 65 30.50 -11.84 27.51
N ASP A 66 30.03 -10.84 28.24
CA ASP A 66 29.78 -10.97 29.69
C ASP A 66 28.31 -10.79 30.11
N ARG A 67 27.37 -10.76 29.16
CA ARG A 67 25.93 -10.54 29.48
C ARG A 67 25.14 -11.83 29.55
N ASN A 68 24.28 -11.93 30.57
CA ASN A 68 23.24 -12.94 30.63
C ASN A 68 22.11 -12.62 29.64
N CYS A 69 21.94 -13.46 28.62
CA CYS A 69 20.92 -13.27 27.59
C CYS A 69 19.49 -13.26 28.13
N SER A 70 19.18 -14.01 29.20
CA SER A 70 17.80 -14.11 29.71
C SER A 70 17.28 -12.81 30.30
N GLN A 71 18.17 -11.90 30.71
CA GLN A 71 17.84 -10.60 31.29
C GLN A 71 18.23 -9.42 30.39
N CYS A 72 18.73 -9.71 29.17
CA CYS A 72 19.21 -8.68 28.27
C CYS A 72 18.03 -7.95 27.61
N PRO A 73 17.94 -6.60 27.69
CA PRO A 73 16.87 -5.85 27.02
C PRO A 73 16.80 -6.06 25.51
N LEU A 74 17.94 -6.36 24.88
CA LEU A 74 18.02 -6.61 23.43
C LEU A 74 17.62 -8.05 23.05
N TRP A 75 17.30 -8.93 23.99
CA TRP A 75 17.15 -10.37 23.71
C TRP A 75 16.16 -10.69 22.59
N SER A 76 15.01 -10.00 22.55
CA SER A 76 13.97 -10.21 21.53
C SER A 76 14.48 -10.03 20.10
N ASP A 77 15.41 -9.10 19.90
CA ASP A 77 15.97 -8.75 18.60
C ASP A 77 17.35 -9.41 18.35
N CYS A 78 18.21 -9.40 19.37
CA CYS A 78 19.57 -9.92 19.30
C CYS A 78 19.59 -11.43 19.13
N ARG A 79 18.82 -12.17 19.95
CA ARG A 79 18.76 -13.65 19.94
C ARG A 79 20.14 -14.34 19.90
N GLY A 80 21.14 -13.72 20.52
CA GLY A 80 22.52 -14.21 20.55
C GLY A 80 23.43 -13.75 19.41
N ARG A 81 22.95 -13.00 18.40
CA ARG A 81 23.76 -12.49 17.27
C ARG A 81 25.01 -11.75 17.75
N ALA A 82 24.88 -10.90 18.76
CA ALA A 82 25.99 -10.12 19.30
C ALA A 82 27.14 -10.98 19.88
N LYS A 83 26.90 -12.25 20.25
CA LYS A 83 27.98 -13.14 20.74
C LYS A 83 29.01 -13.48 19.67
N ASN A 84 28.60 -13.45 18.41
CA ASN A 84 29.44 -13.71 17.25
C ASN A 84 29.84 -12.42 16.52
N ALA A 85 29.48 -11.26 17.05
CA ALA A 85 29.78 -9.97 16.44
C ALA A 85 31.23 -9.54 16.73
N ALA A 86 31.70 -8.57 15.94
CA ALA A 86 33.06 -8.00 16.05
C ALA A 86 33.07 -6.51 15.69
N GLY A 87 31.93 -5.83 15.81
CA GLY A 87 31.79 -4.42 15.46
C GLY A 87 32.23 -3.47 16.57
N TYR A 88 32.03 -2.17 16.33
CA TYR A 88 32.50 -1.08 17.19
C TYR A 88 31.40 -0.48 18.08
N LEU A 89 30.12 -0.69 17.74
CA LEU A 89 29.01 -0.05 18.45
C LEU A 89 28.72 -0.77 19.76
N ARG A 90 28.82 -0.04 20.87
CA ARG A 90 28.68 -0.64 22.21
C ARG A 90 27.26 -1.14 22.46
N ILE A 91 27.14 -2.30 23.11
CA ILE A 91 25.84 -2.89 23.48
C ILE A 91 25.07 -1.97 24.42
N ASP A 92 25.74 -1.29 25.35
CA ASP A 92 25.08 -0.32 26.24
C ASP A 92 24.55 0.90 25.48
N ASP A 93 25.27 1.38 24.47
CA ASP A 93 24.80 2.48 23.62
C ASP A 93 23.59 2.03 22.80
N ALA A 94 23.61 0.81 22.26
CA ALA A 94 22.46 0.22 21.58
C ALA A 94 21.25 0.09 22.52
N ILE A 95 21.44 -0.35 23.78
CA ILE A 95 20.36 -0.41 24.78
C ILE A 95 19.84 0.98 25.11
N ALA A 96 20.73 1.97 25.29
CA ALA A 96 20.34 3.35 25.58
C ALA A 96 19.55 3.97 24.41
N GLN A 97 20.00 3.73 23.17
CA GLN A 97 19.30 4.12 21.95
C GLN A 97 17.92 3.46 21.84
N MET A 98 17.82 2.16 22.12
CA MET A 98 16.54 1.46 22.13
C MET A 98 15.56 2.03 23.16
N ARG A 99 16.03 2.33 24.38
CA ARG A 99 15.18 2.83 25.47
C ARG A 99 14.66 4.25 25.26
N ARG A 100 15.41 5.09 24.53
CA ARG A 100 15.01 6.48 24.23
C ARG A 100 14.21 6.62 22.93
N SER A 101 14.07 5.55 22.16
CA SER A 101 13.33 5.53 20.89
C SER A 101 12.01 4.75 21.03
N SER A 102 11.06 5.03 20.15
CA SER A 102 9.87 4.19 20.01
C SER A 102 10.24 2.83 19.40
N ARG A 103 9.41 1.80 19.61
CA ARG A 103 9.63 0.49 18.98
C ARG A 103 9.68 0.60 17.45
N SER A 104 8.81 1.42 16.87
CA SER A 104 8.79 1.67 15.42
C SER A 104 10.08 2.33 14.94
N GLY A 105 10.56 3.35 15.65
CA GLY A 105 11.82 4.02 15.30
C GLY A 105 13.02 3.09 15.44
N TRP A 106 13.06 2.24 16.47
CA TRP A 106 14.11 1.24 16.62
C TRP A 106 14.15 0.22 15.48
N GLU A 107 12.99 -0.28 15.06
CA GLU A 107 12.88 -1.25 13.95
C GLU A 107 13.27 -0.67 12.59
N ALA A 108 12.99 0.62 12.37
CA ALA A 108 13.35 1.31 11.14
C ALA A 108 14.82 1.76 11.12
N GLU A 109 15.26 2.49 12.15
CA GLU A 109 16.59 3.13 12.15
C GLU A 109 17.73 2.16 12.45
N MET A 110 17.52 1.26 13.42
CA MET A 110 18.62 0.45 13.97
C MET A 110 18.58 -0.98 13.47
N LEU A 111 17.38 -1.56 13.31
CA LEU A 111 17.23 -2.94 12.87
C LEU A 111 17.03 -3.07 11.35
N CYS A 112 16.69 -2.00 10.64
CA CYS A 112 16.37 -2.00 9.20
C CYS A 112 15.39 -3.12 8.80
N ILE A 113 14.44 -3.47 9.69
CA ILE A 113 13.49 -4.58 9.45
C ILE A 113 12.38 -4.12 8.51
N ARG A 114 11.97 -2.86 8.65
CA ARG A 114 10.93 -2.21 7.85
C ARG A 114 11.22 -0.71 7.75
N PRO A 115 10.79 -0.03 6.69
CA PRO A 115 10.85 1.42 6.60
C PRO A 115 10.08 2.11 7.74
N SER A 116 10.34 3.40 7.92
CA SER A 116 9.54 4.27 8.76
C SER A 116 8.08 4.30 8.26
N LEU A 117 7.14 4.34 9.19
CA LEU A 117 5.72 4.56 8.90
C LEU A 117 5.35 6.04 8.98
N GLU A 118 6.33 6.91 9.23
CA GLU A 118 6.13 8.35 9.18
C GLU A 118 5.60 8.75 7.80
N ASN A 119 4.57 9.59 7.79
CA ASN A 119 3.81 10.04 6.60
C ASN A 119 2.98 8.97 5.88
N VAL A 120 3.04 7.68 6.22
CA VAL A 120 2.15 6.66 5.62
C VAL A 120 0.71 6.83 6.12
N VAL A 121 -0.25 6.86 5.19
CA VAL A 121 -1.67 7.11 5.49
C VAL A 121 -2.27 5.97 6.34
N PHE A 122 -1.87 4.74 6.07
CA PHE A 122 -2.38 3.51 6.69
C PHE A 122 -1.31 2.79 7.52
N GLY A 123 -0.65 3.49 8.45
CA GLY A 123 0.42 2.90 9.28
C GLY A 123 0.02 1.68 10.13
N GLU A 124 -1.27 1.43 10.35
CA GLU A 124 -1.76 0.24 11.07
C GLU A 124 -2.04 -0.96 10.14
N PHE A 125 -1.88 -0.79 8.82
CA PHE A 125 -2.00 -1.90 7.88
C PHE A 125 -0.81 -2.85 8.03
N ASP A 126 -1.09 -4.04 8.53
CA ASP A 126 -0.14 -5.14 8.66
C ASP A 126 -0.53 -6.29 7.71
N PRO A 127 0.28 -6.63 6.69
CA PRO A 127 0.02 -7.76 5.81
C PRO A 127 -0.18 -9.10 6.55
N THR A 128 0.45 -9.32 7.70
CA THR A 128 0.29 -10.56 8.48
C THR A 128 -1.11 -10.71 9.09
N ILE A 129 -1.82 -9.60 9.27
CA ILE A 129 -3.18 -9.54 9.81
C ILE A 129 -4.21 -9.45 8.67
N HIS A 130 -3.97 -8.55 7.72
CA HIS A 130 -4.94 -8.13 6.72
C HIS A 130 -4.86 -8.89 5.40
N VAL A 131 -3.73 -9.56 5.10
CA VAL A 131 -3.58 -10.32 3.86
C VAL A 131 -3.78 -11.81 4.15
N LYS A 132 -4.89 -12.35 3.63
CA LYS A 132 -5.26 -13.77 3.80
C LYS A 132 -5.90 -14.29 2.53
N PRO A 133 -5.70 -15.58 2.18
CA PRO A 133 -6.46 -16.19 1.09
C PRO A 133 -7.97 -16.01 1.33
N VAL A 134 -8.61 -15.24 0.48
CA VAL A 134 -10.06 -15.01 0.49
C VAL A 134 -10.59 -15.25 -0.92
N ASP A 135 -11.27 -16.37 -1.08
CA ASP A 135 -11.90 -16.75 -2.34
C ASP A 135 -13.33 -16.21 -2.43
N TYR A 136 -13.89 -16.26 -3.64
CA TYR A 136 -15.28 -15.88 -3.89
C TYR A 136 -16.25 -16.83 -3.16
N ASP A 137 -17.18 -16.26 -2.39
CA ASP A 137 -18.28 -16.98 -1.76
C ASP A 137 -19.61 -16.67 -2.48
N PRO A 138 -20.28 -17.64 -3.13
CA PRO A 138 -21.52 -17.39 -3.84
C PRO A 138 -22.68 -16.92 -2.95
N ASN A 139 -22.60 -17.11 -1.63
CA ASN A 139 -23.64 -16.70 -0.69
C ASN A 139 -23.50 -15.25 -0.23
N LEU A 140 -22.38 -14.59 -0.53
CA LEU A 140 -22.13 -13.21 -0.15
C LEU A 140 -22.39 -12.26 -1.33
N PRO A 141 -22.93 -11.06 -1.07
CA PRO A 141 -23.10 -10.05 -2.10
C PRO A 141 -21.74 -9.64 -2.67
N LEU A 142 -21.65 -9.62 -4.01
CA LEU A 142 -20.47 -9.16 -4.72
C LEU A 142 -20.63 -7.69 -5.12
N TYR A 143 -19.64 -6.89 -4.78
CA TYR A 143 -19.51 -5.50 -5.18
C TYR A 143 -18.29 -5.34 -6.09
N ARG A 144 -18.36 -4.38 -7.00
CA ARG A 144 -17.21 -3.95 -7.80
C ARG A 144 -16.95 -2.48 -7.56
N THR A 145 -15.70 -2.06 -7.55
CA THR A 145 -15.38 -0.62 -7.52
C THR A 145 -14.37 -0.24 -8.56
N LEU A 146 -14.66 0.87 -9.24
CA LEU A 146 -13.92 1.34 -10.39
C LEU A 146 -13.28 2.70 -10.10
N ASP A 147 -11.99 2.81 -10.35
CA ASP A 147 -11.30 4.09 -10.50
C ASP A 147 -10.87 4.27 -11.95
N PHE A 148 -11.26 5.39 -12.55
CA PHE A 148 -11.11 5.60 -13.99
C PHE A 148 -9.76 6.23 -14.29
N GLY A 149 -9.01 5.60 -15.19
CA GLY A 149 -7.73 6.10 -15.67
C GLY A 149 -7.48 5.70 -17.12
N PHE A 150 -6.72 6.54 -17.84
CA PHE A 150 -6.22 6.21 -19.18
C PHE A 150 -4.69 6.21 -19.21
N VAL A 151 -4.06 7.36 -18.93
CA VAL A 151 -2.61 7.43 -18.73
C VAL A 151 -2.25 6.73 -17.42
N ASN A 152 -2.90 7.15 -16.34
CA ASN A 152 -2.94 6.43 -15.07
C ASN A 152 -3.84 5.18 -15.19
N PRO A 153 -3.64 4.15 -14.35
CA PRO A 153 -4.33 2.88 -14.52
C PRO A 153 -5.83 3.01 -14.25
N PHE A 154 -6.64 2.34 -15.06
CA PHE A 154 -7.99 1.94 -14.67
C PHE A 154 -7.88 0.84 -13.62
N VAL A 155 -8.62 0.96 -12.52
CA VAL A 155 -8.66 -0.04 -11.45
C VAL A 155 -10.07 -0.62 -11.32
N CYS A 156 -10.17 -1.93 -11.16
CA CYS A 156 -11.37 -2.61 -10.69
C CYS A 156 -11.03 -3.52 -9.51
N LEU A 157 -11.73 -3.35 -8.39
CA LEU A 157 -11.66 -4.26 -7.24
C LEU A 157 -12.96 -5.07 -7.14
N TRP A 158 -12.83 -6.37 -6.83
CA TRP A 158 -13.97 -7.23 -6.48
C TRP A 158 -14.00 -7.44 -4.98
N ILE A 159 -15.14 -7.12 -4.36
CA ILE A 159 -15.27 -7.03 -2.91
C ILE A 159 -16.53 -7.76 -2.45
N GLN A 160 -16.41 -8.55 -1.39
CA GLN A 160 -17.56 -9.16 -0.71
C GLN A 160 -17.61 -8.68 0.74
N VAL A 161 -18.82 -8.63 1.30
CA VAL A 161 -19.02 -8.31 2.73
C VAL A 161 -19.70 -9.51 3.37
N ASP A 162 -19.12 -10.03 4.45
CA ASP A 162 -19.71 -11.14 5.20
C ASP A 162 -20.81 -10.67 6.16
N GLY A 163 -21.49 -11.62 6.81
CA GLY A 163 -22.57 -11.32 7.75
C GLY A 163 -22.15 -10.55 9.02
N ASN A 164 -20.85 -10.53 9.32
CA ASN A 164 -20.28 -9.78 10.45
C ASN A 164 -19.78 -8.38 10.03
N GLY A 165 -19.89 -8.04 8.74
CA GLY A 165 -19.40 -6.78 8.18
C GLY A 165 -17.91 -6.80 7.80
N ALA A 166 -17.27 -7.96 7.73
CA ALA A 166 -15.89 -8.03 7.24
C ALA A 166 -15.86 -7.84 5.71
N VAL A 167 -15.06 -6.86 5.28
CA VAL A 167 -14.82 -6.49 3.90
C VAL A 167 -13.69 -7.35 3.34
N ARG A 168 -14.00 -8.15 2.31
CA ARG A 168 -13.09 -9.10 1.68
C ARG A 168 -12.81 -8.67 0.24
N VAL A 169 -11.61 -8.16 -0.04
CA VAL A 169 -11.16 -7.88 -1.41
C VAL A 169 -10.61 -9.17 -2.02
N ILE A 170 -11.33 -9.74 -2.98
CA ILE A 170 -11.05 -11.09 -3.51
C ILE A 170 -10.19 -11.08 -4.77
N ASP A 171 -10.25 -9.99 -5.55
CA ASP A 171 -9.47 -9.85 -6.78
C ASP A 171 -9.26 -8.37 -7.15
N GLU A 172 -8.24 -8.12 -7.97
CA GLU A 172 -7.94 -6.80 -8.52
C GLU A 172 -7.63 -6.88 -10.02
N TYR A 173 -7.96 -5.79 -10.72
CA TYR A 173 -7.56 -5.57 -12.10
C TYR A 173 -7.06 -4.14 -12.27
N LEU A 174 -5.87 -4.01 -12.82
CA LEU A 174 -5.25 -2.72 -13.10
C LEU A 174 -4.70 -2.72 -14.53
N ARG A 175 -5.06 -1.71 -15.33
CA ARG A 175 -4.50 -1.55 -16.68
C ARG A 175 -4.54 -0.10 -17.13
N SER A 176 -3.42 0.39 -17.66
CA SER A 176 -3.34 1.68 -18.34
C SER A 176 -3.49 1.53 -19.86
N ARG A 177 -3.85 2.62 -20.52
CA ARG A 177 -3.86 2.77 -21.99
C ARG A 177 -4.69 1.70 -22.71
N ALA A 178 -5.88 1.43 -22.19
CA ALA A 178 -6.86 0.58 -22.84
C ALA A 178 -8.20 1.32 -22.94
N THR A 179 -9.05 0.84 -23.84
CA THR A 179 -10.37 1.41 -24.11
C THR A 179 -11.41 0.85 -23.14
N ILE A 180 -12.52 1.56 -22.93
CA ILE A 180 -13.54 1.19 -21.94
C ILE A 180 -14.22 -0.13 -22.31
N ASP A 181 -14.43 -0.43 -23.59
CA ASP A 181 -14.91 -1.72 -24.08
C ASP A 181 -13.98 -2.87 -23.68
N PHE A 182 -12.67 -2.67 -23.77
CA PHE A 182 -11.67 -3.64 -23.33
C PHE A 182 -11.78 -3.88 -21.81
N HIS A 183 -11.85 -2.80 -21.02
CA HIS A 183 -12.01 -2.91 -19.57
C HIS A 183 -13.33 -3.60 -19.20
N ALA A 184 -14.43 -3.30 -19.88
CA ALA A 184 -15.72 -3.95 -19.66
C ALA A 184 -15.68 -5.45 -19.96
N GLY A 185 -14.97 -5.86 -21.02
CA GLY A 185 -14.71 -7.26 -21.34
C GLY A 185 -13.98 -7.98 -20.21
N GLU A 186 -12.89 -7.40 -19.71
CA GLU A 186 -12.14 -7.96 -18.57
C GLU A 186 -12.99 -8.03 -17.30
N ILE A 187 -13.77 -6.98 -17.01
CA ILE A 187 -14.64 -6.95 -15.83
C ILE A 187 -15.64 -8.10 -15.89
N LYS A 188 -16.31 -8.30 -17.02
CA LYS A 188 -17.28 -9.38 -17.19
C LYS A 188 -16.64 -10.75 -17.12
N SER A 189 -15.50 -10.93 -17.78
CA SER A 189 -14.76 -12.19 -17.81
C SER A 189 -14.30 -12.64 -16.41
N ARG A 190 -13.82 -11.70 -15.59
CA ARG A 190 -13.31 -11.98 -14.24
C ARG A 190 -14.39 -11.99 -13.16
N THR A 191 -15.58 -11.46 -13.43
CA THR A 191 -16.68 -11.49 -12.46
C THR A 191 -17.19 -12.93 -12.32
N PRO A 192 -17.09 -13.54 -11.12
CA PRO A 192 -17.36 -14.98 -10.94
C PRO A 192 -18.86 -15.32 -10.90
N CYS A 193 -19.74 -14.37 -11.20
CA CYS A 193 -21.18 -14.54 -11.22
C CYS A 193 -21.81 -13.77 -12.37
N PRO A 194 -23.05 -14.11 -12.75
CA PRO A 194 -23.86 -13.30 -13.65
C PRO A 194 -23.97 -11.85 -13.16
N GLU A 195 -24.09 -10.92 -14.10
CA GLU A 195 -24.15 -9.47 -13.83
C GLU A 195 -25.32 -9.11 -12.90
N GLU A 196 -26.44 -9.84 -12.98
CA GLU A 196 -27.64 -9.66 -12.15
C GLU A 196 -27.40 -9.97 -10.67
N ARG A 197 -26.35 -10.76 -10.36
CA ARG A 197 -25.95 -11.10 -8.98
C ARG A 197 -24.91 -10.12 -8.41
N VAL A 198 -24.42 -9.16 -9.19
CA VAL A 198 -23.57 -8.09 -8.68
C VAL A 198 -24.44 -7.08 -7.95
N ALA A 199 -24.22 -6.92 -6.64
CA ALA A 199 -25.04 -6.08 -5.77
C ALA A 199 -24.93 -4.59 -6.14
N ALA A 200 -23.73 -4.11 -6.44
CA ALA A 200 -23.48 -2.80 -7.03
C ALA A 200 -22.08 -2.69 -7.62
N THR A 201 -21.93 -1.83 -8.62
CA THR A 201 -20.64 -1.32 -9.07
C THR A 201 -20.51 0.15 -8.65
N PHE A 202 -19.54 0.49 -7.82
CA PHE A 202 -19.24 1.87 -7.44
C PHE A 202 -18.16 2.47 -8.34
N CYS A 203 -18.20 3.78 -8.58
CA CYS A 203 -17.14 4.45 -9.34
C CYS A 203 -16.88 5.89 -8.89
N ASP A 204 -15.78 6.46 -9.38
CA ASP A 204 -15.46 7.88 -9.25
C ASP A 204 -16.62 8.75 -9.80
N PRO A 205 -17.12 9.74 -9.02
CA PRO A 205 -18.02 10.78 -9.52
C PRO A 205 -17.54 11.50 -10.80
N ALA A 206 -16.23 11.63 -11.02
CA ALA A 206 -15.65 12.28 -12.19
C ALA A 206 -16.00 11.57 -13.50
N GLY A 207 -16.21 10.24 -13.48
CA GLY A 207 -16.60 9.48 -14.66
C GLY A 207 -18.01 9.78 -15.19
N ALA A 208 -18.80 10.57 -14.46
CA ALA A 208 -20.09 11.09 -14.92
C ALA A 208 -19.96 12.33 -15.82
N ALA A 209 -18.82 13.03 -15.78
CA ALA A 209 -18.52 14.11 -16.72
C ALA A 209 -18.28 13.54 -18.13
N ALA A 210 -18.63 14.30 -19.17
CA ALA A 210 -18.29 13.94 -20.54
C ALA A 210 -16.77 14.02 -20.72
N GLY A 211 -16.16 12.99 -21.30
CA GLY A 211 -14.73 13.00 -21.61
C GLY A 211 -14.45 13.85 -22.85
N ASP A 212 -13.29 14.51 -22.87
CA ASP A 212 -12.86 15.37 -23.99
C ASP A 212 -12.64 14.58 -25.31
N ILE A 213 -12.39 13.27 -25.23
CA ILE A 213 -12.02 12.43 -26.38
C ILE A 213 -13.25 11.77 -27.03
N THR A 214 -14.20 11.25 -26.24
CA THR A 214 -15.34 10.46 -26.75
C THR A 214 -16.66 11.24 -26.74
N GLY A 215 -16.69 12.44 -26.14
CA GLY A 215 -17.90 13.26 -25.99
C GLY A 215 -19.02 12.61 -25.14
N THR A 216 -18.75 11.45 -24.55
CA THR A 216 -19.67 10.69 -23.70
C THR A 216 -19.00 10.40 -22.36
N SER A 217 -19.81 10.23 -21.32
CA SER A 217 -19.30 9.88 -20.00
C SER A 217 -18.94 8.39 -19.96
N VAL A 218 -17.84 8.04 -19.28
CA VAL A 218 -17.41 6.64 -19.11
C VAL A 218 -18.52 5.79 -18.49
N VAL A 219 -19.29 6.39 -17.58
CA VAL A 219 -20.49 5.77 -16.97
C VAL A 219 -21.54 5.39 -18.02
N ARG A 220 -21.75 6.21 -19.05
CA ARG A 220 -22.73 5.92 -20.12
C ARG A 220 -22.25 4.79 -21.02
N GLU A 221 -20.96 4.76 -21.34
CA GLU A 221 -20.34 3.72 -22.16
C GLU A 221 -20.37 2.36 -21.46
N LEU A 222 -19.98 2.30 -20.17
CA LEU A 222 -20.11 1.09 -19.36
C LEU A 222 -21.56 0.62 -19.27
N ARG A 223 -22.52 1.55 -19.13
CA ARG A 223 -23.95 1.21 -19.13
C ARG A 223 -24.40 0.61 -20.46
N SER A 224 -23.98 1.14 -21.61
CA SER A 224 -24.30 0.51 -22.91
C SER A 224 -23.69 -0.87 -23.06
N LEU A 225 -22.59 -1.13 -22.36
CA LEU A 225 -21.96 -2.44 -22.27
C LEU A 225 -22.56 -3.32 -21.17
N GLY A 226 -23.65 -2.92 -20.52
CA GLY A 226 -24.36 -3.73 -19.52
C GLY A 226 -23.80 -3.66 -18.09
N ILE A 227 -22.84 -2.78 -17.81
CA ILE A 227 -22.30 -2.56 -16.45
C ILE A 227 -22.92 -1.29 -15.89
N THR A 228 -23.81 -1.45 -14.90
CA THR A 228 -24.44 -0.30 -14.24
C THR A 228 -23.61 0.17 -13.06
N THR A 229 -23.16 1.43 -13.10
CA THR A 229 -22.38 2.04 -12.02
C THR A 229 -23.21 3.00 -11.16
N ARG A 230 -22.77 3.17 -9.92
CA ARG A 230 -23.30 4.13 -8.92
C ARG A 230 -22.13 4.95 -8.39
N TYR A 231 -22.36 6.22 -8.09
CA TYR A 231 -21.33 7.07 -7.50
C TYR A 231 -21.96 8.00 -6.46
N ARG A 232 -21.13 8.43 -5.52
CA ARG A 232 -21.52 9.37 -4.46
C ARG A 232 -20.35 10.33 -4.23
N ARG A 233 -20.64 11.64 -4.21
CA ARG A 233 -19.65 12.65 -3.84
C ARG A 233 -19.32 12.55 -2.36
N SER A 234 -18.04 12.64 -2.03
CA SER A 234 -17.50 12.54 -0.67
C SER A 234 -16.11 13.16 -0.63
N GLY A 235 -15.64 13.50 0.56
CA GLY A 235 -14.27 13.95 0.78
C GLY A 235 -13.28 12.79 0.74
N ILE A 236 -12.03 13.06 0.35
CA ILE A 236 -10.95 12.06 0.41
C ILE A 236 -10.70 11.64 1.86
N VAL A 237 -10.61 12.61 2.78
CA VAL A 237 -10.39 12.38 4.21
C VAL A 237 -11.49 11.49 4.82
N GLU A 238 -12.76 11.75 4.51
CA GLU A 238 -13.89 10.92 4.96
C GLU A 238 -13.69 9.45 4.56
N GLY A 239 -13.33 9.20 3.31
CA GLY A 239 -13.12 7.83 2.83
C GLY A 239 -11.88 7.16 3.41
N ILE A 240 -10.79 7.92 3.65
CA ILE A 240 -9.59 7.41 4.33
C ILE A 240 -9.94 6.95 5.75
N GLU A 241 -10.74 7.71 6.49
CA GLU A 241 -11.16 7.33 7.84
C GLU A 241 -11.99 6.03 7.88
N LEU A 242 -12.76 5.76 6.82
CA LEU A 242 -13.49 4.49 6.70
C LEU A 242 -12.56 3.31 6.48
N ILE A 243 -11.53 3.49 5.65
CA ILE A 243 -10.51 2.48 5.44
C ILE A 243 -9.72 2.27 6.73
N ARG A 244 -9.30 3.34 7.43
CA ARG A 244 -8.61 3.27 8.73
C ARG A 244 -9.43 2.47 9.74
N ARG A 245 -10.72 2.76 9.87
CA ARG A 245 -11.62 2.02 10.75
C ARG A 245 -11.74 0.54 10.37
N ALA A 246 -11.70 0.21 9.09
CA ALA A 246 -11.77 -1.17 8.62
C ALA A 246 -10.45 -1.94 8.85
N ILE A 247 -9.31 -1.26 8.74
CA ILE A 247 -7.99 -1.79 9.13
C ILE A 247 -7.99 -2.06 10.63
N ARG A 248 -8.34 -1.03 11.42
CA ARG A 248 -8.39 -1.12 12.87
C ARG A 248 -9.45 -0.16 13.43
N SER A 249 -10.50 -0.69 14.02
CA SER A 249 -11.49 0.10 14.74
C SER A 249 -10.98 0.50 16.13
N GLY A 250 -11.65 1.46 16.77
CA GLY A 250 -11.26 1.96 18.09
C GLY A 250 -11.27 0.92 19.23
N ASP A 251 -11.95 -0.22 19.03
CA ASP A 251 -11.90 -1.39 19.93
C ASP A 251 -10.77 -2.38 19.57
N GLY A 252 -9.91 -2.03 18.62
CA GLY A 252 -8.76 -2.80 18.19
C GLY A 252 -9.06 -3.93 17.21
N ARG A 253 -10.29 -4.07 16.71
CA ARG A 253 -10.68 -5.11 15.76
C ARG A 253 -10.38 -4.70 14.32
N SER A 254 -10.11 -5.69 13.48
CA SER A 254 -9.96 -5.51 12.04
C SER A 254 -11.14 -6.14 11.31
N SER A 255 -11.64 -5.46 10.29
CA SER A 255 -12.73 -5.93 9.42
C SER A 255 -12.35 -5.86 7.94
N LEU A 256 -11.06 -5.73 7.61
CA LEU A 256 -10.56 -5.70 6.23
C LEU A 256 -9.67 -6.92 5.98
N LEU A 257 -9.99 -7.66 4.93
CA LEU A 257 -9.19 -8.77 4.41
C LEU A 257 -8.93 -8.56 2.92
N ILE A 258 -7.68 -8.73 2.51
CA ILE A 258 -7.23 -8.58 1.12
C ILE A 258 -6.59 -9.88 0.65
N SER A 259 -7.02 -10.38 -0.50
CA SER A 259 -6.43 -11.57 -1.12
C SER A 259 -4.95 -11.33 -1.47
N PRO A 260 -4.05 -12.31 -1.30
CA PRO A 260 -2.66 -12.21 -1.74
C PRO A 260 -2.50 -11.95 -3.24
N ARG A 261 -3.56 -12.19 -4.04
CA ARG A 261 -3.59 -11.87 -5.48
C ARG A 261 -3.64 -10.36 -5.74
N CYS A 262 -4.10 -9.57 -4.76
CA CYS A 262 -4.26 -8.12 -4.89
C CYS A 262 -2.96 -7.38 -4.58
N CYS A 263 -1.88 -7.73 -5.29
CA CYS A 263 -0.53 -7.24 -5.04
C CYS A 263 -0.43 -5.71 -5.08
N ARG A 264 -1.14 -5.05 -6.02
CA ARG A 264 -1.09 -3.59 -6.20
C ARG A 264 -1.87 -2.87 -5.12
N LEU A 265 -3.03 -3.38 -4.73
CA LEU A 265 -3.73 -2.83 -3.58
C LEU A 265 -2.91 -3.00 -2.29
N ILE A 266 -2.28 -4.16 -2.06
CA ILE A 266 -1.43 -4.39 -0.89
C ILE A 266 -0.25 -3.41 -0.87
N GLU A 267 0.45 -3.26 -2.01
CA GLU A 267 1.53 -2.28 -2.16
C GLU A 267 1.03 -0.86 -1.88
N ALA A 268 -0.11 -0.46 -2.45
CA ALA A 268 -0.71 0.85 -2.20
C ALA A 268 -1.07 1.07 -0.72
N MET A 269 -1.60 0.06 -0.02
CA MET A 269 -1.90 0.14 1.41
C MET A 269 -0.64 0.36 2.26
N GLN A 270 0.53 -0.11 1.81
CA GLN A 270 1.81 0.06 2.51
C GLN A 270 2.53 1.36 2.14
N CYS A 271 2.32 1.89 0.94
CA CYS A 271 3.11 2.97 0.35
C CYS A 271 2.37 4.30 0.22
N TYR A 272 1.03 4.33 0.32
CA TYR A 272 0.25 5.56 0.20
C TYR A 272 0.55 6.52 1.35
N HIS A 273 0.95 7.75 1.04
CA HIS A 273 1.59 8.67 1.98
C HIS A 273 1.19 10.14 1.77
N TYR A 274 1.43 10.95 2.81
CA TYR A 274 1.36 12.42 2.75
C TYR A 274 2.65 13.01 2.18
N PRO A 275 2.58 14.19 1.54
CA PRO A 275 3.77 14.86 1.03
C PRO A 275 4.79 15.13 2.14
N ASP A 276 6.07 14.87 1.87
CA ASP A 276 7.12 14.95 2.89
C ASP A 276 7.53 16.40 3.23
N ASP A 277 7.57 17.30 2.24
CA ASP A 277 8.07 18.68 2.39
C ASP A 277 7.36 19.65 1.41
N GLY A 278 7.44 20.96 1.69
CA GLY A 278 6.96 22.03 0.81
C GLY A 278 5.52 22.48 1.05
N PRO A 279 4.97 23.38 0.19
CA PRO A 279 3.63 23.95 0.38
C PRO A 279 2.50 22.92 0.37
N ALA A 280 2.75 21.72 -0.17
CA ALA A 280 1.81 20.60 -0.16
C ALA A 280 1.84 19.79 1.15
N ALA A 281 2.93 19.84 1.92
CA ALA A 281 3.08 19.13 3.20
C ALA A 281 2.26 19.76 4.33
N SER A 282 1.80 21.00 4.16
CA SER A 282 0.82 21.64 5.06
C SER A 282 -0.63 21.22 4.76
N GLY A 283 -0.85 20.42 3.73
CA GLY A 283 -2.16 19.89 3.36
C GLY A 283 -2.54 18.64 4.13
N GLU A 284 -3.83 18.46 4.39
CA GLU A 284 -4.38 17.23 5.00
C GLU A 284 -4.61 16.10 3.98
N LEU A 285 -4.21 16.32 2.72
CA LEU A 285 -4.46 15.38 1.62
C LEU A 285 -3.21 14.57 1.30
N PRO A 286 -3.35 13.26 1.06
CA PRO A 286 -2.23 12.44 0.60
C PRO A 286 -1.71 12.88 -0.77
N LEU A 287 -0.48 12.49 -1.07
CA LEU A 287 0.14 12.72 -2.37
C LEU A 287 -0.56 11.87 -3.44
N LYS A 288 -0.91 12.49 -4.57
CA LYS A 288 -1.32 11.79 -5.79
C LYS A 288 -0.10 11.47 -6.63
N ASP A 289 0.47 10.30 -6.41
CA ASP A 289 1.67 9.84 -7.12
C ASP A 289 1.38 9.10 -8.43
N GLY A 290 0.11 8.84 -8.75
CA GLY A 290 -0.33 8.14 -9.95
C GLY A 290 -0.08 6.62 -9.91
N VAL A 291 0.39 6.09 -8.79
CA VAL A 291 0.75 4.68 -8.61
C VAL A 291 -0.06 4.05 -7.48
N HIS A 292 -0.05 4.65 -6.30
CA HIS A 292 -0.67 4.13 -5.09
C HIS A 292 -2.03 4.76 -4.81
N ASP A 293 -2.34 5.93 -5.36
CA ASP A 293 -3.61 6.61 -5.15
C ASP A 293 -4.79 5.89 -5.80
N HIS A 294 -4.62 5.37 -7.03
CA HIS A 294 -5.71 4.74 -7.78
C HIS A 294 -6.33 3.49 -7.12
N PRO A 295 -5.54 2.52 -6.61
CA PRO A 295 -6.11 1.38 -5.88
C PRO A 295 -6.81 1.80 -4.58
N ILE A 296 -6.27 2.81 -3.89
CA ILE A 296 -6.86 3.34 -2.65
C ILE A 296 -8.15 4.08 -2.95
N ASP A 297 -8.22 4.87 -4.02
CA ASP A 297 -9.44 5.57 -4.44
C ASP A 297 -10.54 4.58 -4.84
N ALA A 298 -10.20 3.51 -5.57
CA ALA A 298 -11.15 2.43 -5.87
C ALA A 298 -11.71 1.79 -4.58
N LEU A 299 -10.86 1.52 -3.59
CA LEU A 299 -11.29 1.00 -2.29
C LEU A 299 -12.11 2.05 -1.51
N ARG A 300 -11.76 3.33 -1.61
CA ARG A 300 -12.46 4.44 -0.97
C ARG A 300 -13.90 4.51 -1.46
N TYR A 301 -14.11 4.45 -2.77
CA TYR A 301 -15.45 4.46 -3.38
C TYR A 301 -16.32 3.31 -2.90
N PHE A 302 -15.72 2.14 -2.59
CA PHE A 302 -16.44 1.03 -1.97
C PHE A 302 -17.01 1.44 -0.63
N PHE A 303 -16.16 1.92 0.28
CA PHE A 303 -16.59 2.27 1.64
C PHE A 303 -17.63 3.40 1.64
N ILE A 304 -17.46 4.41 0.78
CA ILE A 304 -18.43 5.50 0.63
C ILE A 304 -19.77 5.01 0.09
N GLY A 305 -19.74 4.14 -0.92
CA GLY A 305 -20.93 3.64 -1.60
C GLY A 305 -21.69 2.57 -0.80
N HIS A 306 -20.97 1.76 -0.02
CA HIS A 306 -21.52 0.67 0.78
C HIS A 306 -22.15 1.16 2.10
N GLN A 307 -21.75 2.33 2.61
CA GLN A 307 -22.35 2.89 3.81
C GLN A 307 -23.87 2.97 3.71
N HIS A 308 -24.54 2.22 4.58
CA HIS A 308 -25.91 2.52 4.93
C HIS A 308 -25.87 3.69 5.92
N PRO A 309 -26.66 4.76 5.73
CA PRO A 309 -26.73 5.80 6.75
C PRO A 309 -27.12 5.13 8.07
N PRO A 310 -26.39 5.36 9.17
CA PRO A 310 -26.87 4.91 10.46
C PRO A 310 -28.27 5.53 10.63
N LYS A 311 -29.25 4.73 11.04
CA LYS A 311 -30.51 5.27 11.54
C LYS A 311 -30.15 6.10 12.77
N THR A 312 -29.91 7.40 12.57
CA THR A 312 -29.75 8.35 13.65
C THR A 312 -31.11 8.43 14.33
N THR A 313 -31.36 7.57 15.31
CA THR A 313 -32.46 7.75 16.25
C THR A 313 -32.08 8.95 17.11
N THR A 314 -32.52 10.13 16.67
CA THR A 314 -32.44 11.35 17.45
C THR A 314 -33.32 11.16 18.69
N ARG A 315 -32.73 10.73 19.81
CA ARG A 315 -33.38 10.89 21.12
C ARG A 315 -33.23 12.35 21.50
N ARG A 316 -34.34 13.08 21.47
CA ARG A 316 -34.43 14.40 22.14
C ARG A 316 -34.25 14.14 23.63
N TYR A 317 -33.21 14.73 24.21
CA TYR A 317 -33.09 14.92 25.66
C TYR A 317 -33.97 16.08 26.09
#